data_AF-A0AAW6RP55-F1
#
_entry.id   AF-A0AAW6RP55-F1
#
_cell.length_a   1.000
_cell.length_b   1.000
_cell.length_c   1.000
_cell.angle_alpha   90.00
_cell.angle_beta   90.00
_cell.angle_gamma   90.00
#
_symmetry.space_group_name_H-M   'P 1'
#
loop_
_entity.id
_entity.type
_entity.pdbx_description
1 polymer ?
#
loop_
_entity_poly.entity_id
_entity_poly.type
_entity_poly.pdbx_seq_one_letter_code
_entity_poly.pdbx_strand_id
1 'polypeptide(L)'
;MEKERSRLYFIIRNAVNAGKEVTVHEKSINKHGWKGFGYIVIDPETGAGAYLIEGSGNGAILMLIGVIYMMAALILFITIGASTGGLGLIAAGTGLIAFANFLIAGISIYMAGLMLATGNKRICAAFMSVYAGASLSMLALSFNVLGMAMGQAAGNFFSGFAFSDHCS
;
A
#
# COMPACT_ATOMS: atom_id res chain seq x y z
N MET A 1 -18.76 -19.32 21.36
CA MET A 1 -19.29 -19.14 22.74
C MET A 1 -18.34 -19.69 23.79
N GLU A 2 -18.20 -21.02 23.99
CA GLU A 2 -17.30 -21.59 25.02
C GLU A 2 -15.81 -21.28 24.74
N LYS A 3 -15.38 -21.47 23.49
CA LYS A 3 -13.98 -21.28 23.05
C LYS A 3 -13.50 -19.83 23.11
N GLU A 4 -14.39 -18.85 22.91
CA GLU A 4 -14.07 -17.42 22.99
C GLU A 4 -13.96 -16.95 24.45
N ARG A 5 -14.85 -17.45 25.32
CA ARG A 5 -14.80 -17.17 26.76
C ARG A 5 -13.48 -17.64 27.39
N SER A 6 -12.98 -18.81 26.98
CA SER A 6 -11.69 -19.32 27.46
C SER A 6 -10.49 -18.49 27.00
N ARG A 7 -10.52 -17.94 25.78
CA ARG A 7 -9.45 -17.05 25.28
C ARG A 7 -9.44 -15.71 25.99
N LEU A 8 -10.61 -15.10 26.13
CA LEU A 8 -10.76 -13.85 26.88
C LEU A 8 -10.24 -14.00 28.32
N TYR A 9 -10.61 -15.09 28.99
CA TYR A 9 -10.15 -15.37 30.36
C TYR A 9 -8.63 -15.53 30.48
N PHE A 10 -8.00 -16.21 29.54
CA PHE A 10 -6.54 -16.35 29.48
C PHE A 10 -5.84 -15.00 29.31
N ILE A 11 -6.36 -14.14 28.42
CA ILE A 11 -5.77 -12.82 28.15
C ILE A 11 -5.91 -11.90 29.36
N ILE A 12 -7.09 -11.88 30.01
CA ILE A 12 -7.33 -11.08 31.21
C ILE A 12 -6.37 -11.50 32.33
N ARG A 13 -6.23 -12.81 32.59
CA ARG A 13 -5.32 -13.32 33.63
C ARG A 13 -3.87 -12.90 33.38
N ASN A 14 -3.40 -12.99 32.13
CA ASN A 14 -2.04 -12.58 31.79
C ASN A 14 -1.85 -11.06 31.91
N ALA A 15 -2.83 -10.25 31.50
CA ALA A 15 -2.74 -8.80 31.61
C ALA A 15 -2.76 -8.33 33.07
N VAL A 16 -3.61 -8.93 33.91
CA VAL A 16 -3.65 -8.64 35.36
C VAL A 16 -2.37 -9.09 36.05
N ASN A 17 -1.83 -10.26 35.71
CA ASN A 17 -0.53 -10.73 36.23
C ASN A 17 0.63 -9.80 35.82
N ALA A 18 0.50 -9.09 34.69
CA ALA A 18 1.45 -8.08 34.24
C ALA A 18 1.21 -6.69 34.89
N GLY A 19 0.35 -6.59 35.91
CA GLY A 19 0.07 -5.35 36.63
C GLY A 19 -0.83 -4.37 35.90
N LYS A 20 -1.54 -4.80 34.85
CA LYS A 20 -2.41 -3.94 34.02
C LYS A 20 -3.87 -4.01 34.46
N GLU A 21 -4.58 -2.90 34.31
CA GLU A 21 -6.02 -2.83 34.54
C GLU A 21 -6.76 -3.26 33.26
N VAL A 22 -7.78 -4.13 33.39
CA VAL A 22 -8.53 -4.64 32.24
C VAL A 22 -10.02 -4.33 32.41
N THR A 23 -10.58 -3.54 31.49
CA THR A 23 -12.01 -3.27 31.42
C THR A 23 -12.65 -4.12 30.32
N VAL A 24 -13.65 -4.93 30.67
CA VAL A 24 -14.35 -5.81 29.72
C VAL A 24 -15.82 -5.41 29.60
N HIS A 25 -16.39 -5.62 28.43
CA HIS A 25 -17.83 -5.47 28.26
C HIS A 25 -18.57 -6.67 28.89
N GLU A 26 -19.65 -6.41 29.61
CA GLU A 26 -20.42 -7.44 30.35
C GLU A 26 -21.11 -8.45 29.41
N LYS A 27 -21.45 -8.03 28.18
CA LYS A 27 -22.11 -8.86 27.17
C LYS A 27 -21.33 -8.86 25.85
N SER A 28 -21.50 -9.90 25.04
CA SER A 28 -20.93 -9.92 23.69
C SER A 28 -21.58 -8.84 22.83
N ILE A 29 -20.78 -8.09 22.06
CA ILE A 29 -21.31 -7.11 21.12
C ILE A 29 -21.75 -7.86 19.86
N ASN A 30 -22.99 -7.64 19.42
CA ASN A 30 -23.51 -8.14 18.14
C ASN A 30 -23.97 -6.94 17.30
N LYS A 31 -23.25 -6.65 16.22
CA LYS A 31 -23.58 -5.56 15.31
C LYS A 31 -23.19 -5.96 13.89
N HIS A 32 -24.11 -5.84 12.93
CA HIS A 32 -23.90 -6.15 11.50
C HIS A 32 -23.31 -7.55 11.23
N GLY A 33 -23.79 -8.59 11.93
CA GLY A 33 -23.33 -9.97 11.73
C GLY A 33 -21.96 -10.29 12.34
N TRP A 34 -21.28 -9.31 12.92
CA TRP A 34 -20.09 -9.53 13.74
C TRP A 34 -20.48 -9.74 15.20
N LYS A 35 -19.96 -10.82 15.78
CA LYS A 35 -20.11 -11.17 17.19
C LYS A 35 -18.71 -11.30 17.80
N GLY A 36 -18.42 -10.50 18.82
CA GLY A 36 -17.13 -10.56 19.50
C GLY A 36 -17.12 -9.86 20.85
N PHE A 37 -15.98 -9.96 21.52
CA PHE A 37 -15.72 -9.30 22.79
C PHE A 37 -14.66 -8.21 22.58
N GLY A 38 -14.92 -7.01 23.11
CA GLY A 38 -13.93 -5.96 23.23
C GLY A 38 -13.40 -5.90 24.66
N TYR A 39 -12.09 -5.74 24.83
CA TYR A 39 -11.48 -5.48 26.13
C TYR A 39 -10.45 -4.37 26.01
N ILE A 40 -10.34 -3.57 27.06
CA ILE A 40 -9.39 -2.47 27.19
C ILE A 40 -8.35 -2.90 28.20
N VAL A 41 -7.06 -2.83 27.85
CA VAL A 41 -5.96 -3.04 28.79
C VAL A 41 -5.26 -1.71 29.00
N ILE A 42 -5.24 -1.21 30.23
CA ILE A 42 -4.62 0.04 30.62
C ILE A 42 -3.42 -0.26 31.50
N ASP A 43 -2.28 0.33 31.15
CA ASP A 43 -1.07 0.32 31.96
C ASP A 43 -1.15 1.48 32.97
N PRO A 44 -1.24 1.21 34.29
CA PRO A 44 -1.42 2.26 35.28
C PRO A 44 -0.17 3.10 35.51
N GLU A 45 1.03 2.62 35.16
CA GLU A 45 2.27 3.35 35.35
C GLU A 45 2.52 4.37 34.24
N THR A 46 2.11 4.04 33.01
CA THR A 46 2.37 4.86 31.81
C THR A 46 1.12 5.55 31.25
N GLY A 47 -0.09 5.13 31.68
CA GLY A 47 -1.36 5.58 31.11
C GLY A 47 -1.64 5.03 29.71
N ALA A 48 -0.81 4.11 29.20
CA ALA A 48 -0.99 3.54 27.87
C ALA A 48 -2.13 2.51 27.85
N GLY A 49 -3.13 2.74 26.99
CA GLY A 49 -4.28 1.85 26.82
C GLY A 49 -4.31 1.18 25.45
N ALA A 50 -4.54 -0.14 25.42
CA ALA A 50 -4.83 -0.88 24.20
C ALA A 50 -6.30 -1.32 24.19
N TYR A 51 -7.05 -0.91 23.16
CA TYR A 51 -8.41 -1.38 22.90
C TYR A 51 -8.35 -2.52 21.88
N LEU A 52 -8.59 -3.76 22.32
CA LEU A 52 -8.63 -4.90 21.41
C LEU A 52 -10.07 -5.36 21.22
N ILE A 53 -10.46 -5.47 19.95
CA ILE A 53 -11.73 -6.05 19.53
C ILE A 53 -11.41 -7.43 18.95
N GLU A 54 -11.97 -8.50 19.51
CA GLU A 54 -11.84 -9.84 18.92
C GLU A 54 -12.58 -9.90 17.57
N GLY A 55 -11.85 -9.71 16.49
CA GLY A 55 -12.34 -9.87 15.13
C GLY A 55 -11.18 -10.32 14.25
N SER A 56 -11.34 -11.47 13.60
CA SER A 56 -10.37 -12.05 12.66
C SER A 56 -10.27 -11.25 11.35
N GLY A 57 -10.26 -9.92 11.41
CA GLY A 57 -10.07 -9.03 10.27
C GLY A 57 -8.58 -8.89 9.97
N ASN A 58 -8.00 -9.86 9.26
CA ASN A 58 -6.60 -9.75 8.81
C ASN A 58 -6.50 -8.77 7.63
N GLY A 59 -6.22 -7.50 7.91
CA GLY A 59 -5.97 -6.49 6.88
C GLY A 59 -4.84 -6.86 5.91
N ALA A 60 -3.92 -7.73 6.34
CA ALA A 60 -2.87 -8.28 5.51
C ALA A 60 -3.40 -9.09 4.30
N ILE A 61 -4.57 -9.73 4.41
CA ILE A 61 -5.16 -10.49 3.29
C ILE A 61 -5.61 -9.54 2.17
N LEU A 62 -6.22 -8.40 2.53
CA LEU A 62 -6.60 -7.38 1.54
C LEU A 62 -5.36 -6.80 0.85
N MET A 63 -4.28 -6.59 1.61
CA MET A 63 -3.01 -6.13 1.06
C MET A 63 -2.40 -7.16 0.10
N LEU A 64 -2.42 -8.45 0.45
CA LEU A 64 -1.94 -9.54 -0.40
C LEU A 64 -2.72 -9.63 -1.72
N ILE A 65 -4.06 -9.61 -1.64
CA ILE A 65 -4.94 -9.63 -2.80
C ILE A 65 -4.63 -8.43 -3.72
N GLY A 66 -4.49 -7.23 -3.13
CA GLY A 66 -4.10 -6.03 -3.87
C GLY A 66 -2.77 -6.17 -4.60
N VAL A 67 -1.74 -6.71 -3.95
CA VAL A 67 -0.42 -6.94 -4.58
C VAL A 67 -0.52 -7.91 -5.76
N ILE A 68 -1.28 -9.01 -5.62
CA ILE A 68 -1.45 -10.01 -6.69
C ILE A 68 -2.13 -9.38 -7.92
N TYR A 69 -3.21 -8.62 -7.73
CA TYR A 69 -3.89 -7.93 -8.84
C TYR A 69 -3.00 -6.89 -9.51
N MET A 70 -2.22 -6.14 -8.73
CA MET A 70 -1.28 -5.14 -9.27
C MET A 70 -0.15 -5.79 -10.05
N MET A 71 0.38 -6.93 -9.61
CA MET A 71 1.37 -7.70 -10.37
C MET A 71 0.79 -8.28 -11.67
N ALA A 72 -0.43 -8.81 -11.64
CA ALA A 72 -1.10 -9.30 -12.83
C ALA A 72 -1.32 -8.18 -13.87
N ALA A 73 -1.74 -7.00 -13.41
CA ALA A 73 -1.91 -5.82 -14.26
C ALA A 73 -0.57 -5.34 -14.85
N LEU A 74 0.51 -5.36 -14.08
CA LEU A 74 1.85 -5.02 -14.55
C LEU A 74 2.31 -5.98 -15.68
N ILE A 75 2.13 -7.28 -15.50
CA ILE A 75 2.53 -8.30 -16.48
C ILE A 75 1.74 -8.12 -17.78
N LEU A 76 0.43 -7.88 -17.69
CA LEU A 76 -0.40 -7.56 -18.86
C LEU A 76 0.06 -6.29 -19.57
N PHE A 77 0.37 -5.23 -18.82
CA PHE A 77 0.82 -3.98 -19.39
C PHE A 77 2.19 -4.11 -20.10
N ILE A 78 3.13 -4.88 -19.53
CA ILE A 78 4.43 -5.13 -20.15
C ILE A 78 4.30 -6.01 -21.40
N THR A 79 3.45 -7.03 -21.37
CA THR A 79 3.26 -7.95 -22.52
C THR A 79 2.55 -7.27 -23.69
N ILE A 80 1.58 -6.39 -23.43
CA ILE A 80 0.91 -5.56 -24.46
C ILE A 80 1.85 -4.44 -24.95
N GLY A 81 2.65 -3.86 -24.06
CA GLY A 81 3.70 -2.91 -24.45
C GLY A 81 4.74 -3.57 -25.36
N ALA A 82 5.28 -4.73 -25.00
CA ALA A 82 6.31 -5.39 -25.81
C ALA A 82 5.85 -5.77 -27.23
N SER A 83 4.55 -5.97 -27.46
CA SER A 83 4.00 -6.37 -28.76
C SER A 83 3.76 -5.21 -29.75
N THR A 84 3.86 -3.94 -29.31
CA THR A 84 3.54 -2.75 -30.13
C THR A 84 4.77 -1.99 -30.66
N GLY A 85 5.97 -2.60 -30.61
CA GLY A 85 7.21 -2.02 -31.13
C GLY A 85 7.80 -0.93 -30.23
N GLY A 86 8.47 0.08 -30.82
CA GLY A 86 9.23 1.10 -30.07
C GLY A 86 8.40 1.89 -29.04
N LEU A 87 7.19 2.31 -29.40
CA LEU A 87 6.24 2.99 -28.50
C LEU A 87 5.81 2.11 -27.32
N GLY A 88 5.69 0.82 -27.58
CA GLY A 88 5.31 -0.17 -26.61
C GLY A 88 6.38 -0.50 -25.57
N LEU A 89 7.66 -0.46 -25.96
CA LEU A 89 8.79 -0.55 -25.03
C LEU A 89 8.83 0.64 -24.07
N ILE A 90 8.56 1.85 -24.58
CA ILE A 90 8.49 3.06 -23.75
C ILE A 90 7.34 2.95 -22.76
N ALA A 91 6.16 2.49 -23.21
CA ALA A 91 5.04 2.23 -22.32
C ALA A 91 5.42 1.20 -21.24
N ALA A 92 5.93 0.02 -21.61
CA ALA A 92 6.30 -1.04 -20.67
C ALA A 92 7.34 -0.59 -19.63
N GLY A 93 8.40 0.11 -20.06
CA GLY A 93 9.44 0.61 -19.16
C GLY A 93 8.91 1.63 -18.15
N THR A 94 7.99 2.48 -18.58
CA THR A 94 7.42 3.54 -17.73
C THR A 94 6.41 2.98 -16.74
N GLY A 95 5.69 1.92 -17.10
CA GLY A 95 4.86 1.14 -16.17
C GLY A 95 5.68 0.48 -15.05
N LEU A 96 6.87 -0.03 -15.36
CA LEU A 96 7.77 -0.62 -14.36
C LEU A 96 8.23 0.44 -13.34
N ILE A 97 8.61 1.61 -13.84
CA ILE A 97 9.05 2.73 -13.00
C ILE A 97 7.86 3.28 -12.18
N ALA A 98 6.66 3.35 -12.77
CA ALA A 98 5.44 3.73 -12.09
C ALA A 98 5.11 2.81 -10.92
N PHE A 99 5.22 1.50 -11.14
CA PHE A 99 5.02 0.50 -10.11
C PHE A 99 6.06 0.59 -8.98
N ALA A 100 7.33 0.78 -9.30
CA ALA A 100 8.38 0.97 -8.30
C ALA A 100 8.10 2.19 -7.40
N ASN A 101 7.68 3.32 -7.98
CA ASN A 101 7.34 4.51 -7.20
C ASN A 101 6.08 4.31 -6.35
N PHE A 102 5.09 3.57 -6.82
CA PHE A 102 3.91 3.21 -6.02
C PHE A 102 4.29 2.40 -4.77
N LEU A 103 5.19 1.43 -4.90
CA LEU A 103 5.70 0.66 -3.75
C LEU A 103 6.47 1.53 -2.77
N ILE A 104 7.35 2.40 -3.27
CA ILE A 104 8.12 3.35 -2.44
C ILE A 104 7.17 4.28 -1.67
N ALA A 105 6.17 4.84 -2.35
CA ALA A 105 5.16 5.69 -1.73
C ALA A 105 4.37 4.94 -0.64
N GLY A 106 3.90 3.72 -0.92
CA GLY A 106 3.17 2.90 0.05
C GLY A 106 3.99 2.56 1.30
N ILE A 107 5.24 2.12 1.12
CA ILE A 107 6.15 1.81 2.24
C ILE A 107 6.45 3.07 3.06
N SER A 108 6.66 4.21 2.40
CA SER A 108 6.97 5.47 3.09
C SER A 108 5.81 5.96 3.97
N ILE A 109 4.56 5.85 3.52
CA ILE A 109 3.38 6.21 4.34
C ILE A 109 3.24 5.25 5.53
N TYR A 110 3.43 3.95 5.31
CA TYR A 110 3.36 2.97 6.38
C TYR A 110 4.40 3.25 7.48
N MET A 111 5.64 3.51 7.08
CA MET A 111 6.73 3.84 8.01
C MET A 111 6.49 5.20 8.70
N ALA A 112 5.95 6.20 8.00
CA ALA A 112 5.58 7.48 8.62
C ALA A 112 4.52 7.29 9.72
N GLY A 113 3.51 6.44 9.48
CA GLY A 113 2.48 6.10 10.47
C GLY A 113 3.05 5.40 11.71
N LEU A 114 3.96 4.44 11.52
CA LEU A 114 4.64 3.77 12.63
C LEU A 114 5.49 4.76 13.46
N MET A 115 6.23 5.63 12.80
CA MET A 115 7.09 6.61 13.47
C MET A 115 6.29 7.67 14.21
N LEU A 116 5.10 8.03 13.71
CA LEU A 116 4.15 8.88 14.42
C LEU A 116 3.67 8.22 15.72
N ALA A 117 3.39 6.91 15.71
CA ALA A 117 2.98 6.16 16.90
C ALA A 117 4.09 6.05 17.95
N THR A 118 5.37 6.02 17.54
CA THR A 118 6.53 6.06 18.46
C THR A 118 6.88 7.47 18.97
N GLY A 119 6.18 8.51 18.52
CA GLY A 119 6.42 9.90 18.92
C GLY A 119 7.62 10.59 18.26
N ASN A 120 8.32 9.94 17.33
CA ASN A 120 9.52 10.49 16.69
C ASN A 120 9.18 11.34 15.45
N LYS A 121 8.94 12.64 15.67
CA LYS A 121 8.52 13.60 14.63
C LYS A 121 9.56 13.82 13.52
N ARG A 122 10.87 13.70 13.82
CA ARG A 122 11.94 13.92 12.84
C ARG A 122 11.95 12.83 11.77
N ILE A 123 11.83 11.58 12.19
CA ILE A 123 11.82 10.43 11.28
C ILE A 123 10.49 10.38 10.50
N CYS A 124 9.38 10.74 11.14
CA CYS A 124 8.09 10.90 10.44
C CYS A 124 8.19 11.91 9.27
N ALA A 125 8.76 13.08 9.50
CA ALA A 125 8.96 14.08 8.45
C ALA A 125 9.87 13.58 7.32
N ALA A 126 10.90 12.78 7.65
CA ALA A 126 11.78 12.18 6.65
C ALA A 126 11.04 11.17 5.74
N PHE A 127 10.15 10.34 6.28
CA PHE A 127 9.35 9.44 5.44
C PHE A 127 8.28 10.19 4.62
N MET A 128 7.73 11.28 5.15
CA MET A 128 6.81 12.14 4.41
C MET A 128 7.48 12.84 3.22
N SER A 129 8.76 13.21 3.32
CA SER A 129 9.50 13.76 2.17
C SER A 129 9.79 12.72 1.10
N VAL A 130 10.05 11.46 1.48
CA VAL A 130 10.16 10.34 0.53
C VAL A 130 8.85 10.13 -0.22
N TYR A 131 7.71 10.16 0.47
CA TYR A 131 6.38 10.07 -0.17
C TYR A 131 6.14 11.20 -1.17
N ALA A 132 6.43 12.45 -0.78
CA ALA A 132 6.29 13.61 -1.65
C ALA A 132 7.23 13.52 -2.87
N GLY A 133 8.48 13.07 -2.66
CA GLY A 133 9.45 12.86 -3.74
C GLY A 133 9.01 11.79 -4.75
N ALA A 134 8.49 10.66 -4.27
CA ALA A 134 7.93 9.60 -5.12
C ALA A 134 6.68 10.06 -5.89
N SER A 135 5.90 10.99 -5.33
CA SER A 135 4.72 11.55 -6.01
C SER A 135 5.10 12.57 -7.08
N LEU A 136 6.10 13.42 -6.81
CA LEU A 136 6.63 14.36 -7.79
C LEU A 136 7.38 13.65 -8.93
N SER A 137 8.13 12.59 -8.63
CA SER A 137 8.83 11.81 -9.66
C SER A 137 7.84 11.16 -10.65
N MET A 138 6.66 10.73 -10.18
CA MET A 138 5.59 10.21 -11.04
C MET A 138 5.05 11.27 -12.00
N LEU A 139 4.82 12.48 -11.49
CA LEU A 139 4.39 13.60 -12.33
C LEU A 139 5.47 14.00 -13.34
N ALA A 140 6.75 13.98 -12.94
CA ALA A 140 7.85 14.24 -13.86
C ALA A 140 7.97 13.16 -14.95
N LEU A 141 7.74 11.89 -14.60
CA LEU A 141 7.76 10.79 -15.56
C LEU A 141 6.68 10.97 -16.62
N SER A 142 5.45 11.34 -16.27
CA SER A 142 4.37 11.48 -17.26
C SER A 142 4.69 12.53 -18.34
N PHE A 143 5.32 13.65 -17.97
CA PHE A 143 5.77 14.66 -18.93
C PHE A 143 6.87 14.15 -19.88
N ASN A 144 7.86 13.43 -19.34
CA ASN A 144 8.96 12.87 -20.14
C ASN A 144 8.48 11.80 -21.13
N VAL A 145 7.54 10.95 -20.69
CA VAL A 145 6.96 9.88 -21.53
C VAL A 145 6.15 10.44 -22.68
N LEU A 146 5.36 11.50 -22.42
CA LEU A 146 4.60 12.19 -23.46
C LEU A 146 5.55 12.74 -24.54
N GLY A 147 6.66 13.37 -24.12
CA GLY A 147 7.70 13.86 -25.05
C GLY A 147 8.34 12.75 -25.89
N MET A 148 8.70 11.63 -25.27
CA MET A 148 9.25 10.48 -25.99
C MET A 148 8.24 9.86 -26.98
N ALA A 149 6.97 9.76 -26.59
CA ALA A 149 5.91 9.23 -27.47
C ALA A 149 5.66 10.13 -28.69
N MET A 150 5.65 11.45 -28.50
CA MET A 150 5.52 12.43 -29.59
C MET A 150 6.73 12.37 -30.54
N GLY A 151 7.95 12.25 -30.02
CA GLY A 151 9.17 12.12 -30.84
C GLY A 151 9.18 10.85 -31.70
N GLN A 152 8.74 9.72 -31.15
CA GLN A 152 8.61 8.46 -31.90
C GLN A 152 7.51 8.54 -32.97
N ALA A 153 6.37 9.17 -32.67
CA ALA A 153 5.30 9.37 -33.64
C ALA A 153 5.74 10.25 -34.82
N ALA A 154 6.49 11.32 -34.55
CA ALA A 154 7.08 12.16 -35.59
C ALA A 154 8.10 11.38 -36.44
N GLY A 155 9.00 10.61 -35.81
CA GLY A 155 9.97 9.78 -36.52
C GLY A 155 9.32 8.76 -37.46
N ASN A 156 8.28 8.07 -37.00
CA ASN A 156 7.52 7.12 -37.81
C ASN A 156 6.82 7.82 -38.99
N PHE A 157 6.24 9.00 -38.77
CA PHE A 157 5.63 9.81 -39.83
C PHE A 157 6.65 10.21 -40.92
N PHE A 158 7.81 10.75 -40.54
CA PHE A 158 8.86 11.15 -41.48
C PHE A 158 9.50 9.96 -42.21
N SER A 159 9.68 8.82 -41.54
CA SER A 159 10.17 7.59 -42.21
C SER A 159 9.21 7.06 -43.27
N GLY A 160 7.90 7.33 -43.14
CA GLY A 160 6.90 6.97 -44.14
C GLY A 160 7.06 7.76 -45.44
N PHE A 161 7.44 9.04 -45.36
CA PHE A 161 7.75 9.84 -46.56
C PHE A 161 9.09 9.43 -47.19
N ALA A 162 10.11 9.19 -46.37
CA ALA A 162 11.44 8.80 -46.87
C ALA A 162 11.43 7.47 -47.69
N PHE A 163 10.51 6.55 -47.39
CA PHE A 163 10.34 5.31 -48.16
C PHE A 163 9.53 5.52 -49.45
N SER A 164 8.67 6.54 -49.50
CA SER A 164 7.87 6.86 -50.68
C SER A 164 8.72 7.47 -51.80
N ASP A 165 9.74 8.25 -51.46
CA ASP A 165 10.61 8.94 -52.44
C ASP A 165 11.62 8.01 -53.14
N HIS A 166 11.83 6.78 -52.65
CA HIS A 166 12.69 5.77 -53.30
C HIS A 166 11.95 4.87 -54.30
N CYS A 167 10.61 5.00 -54.41
CA CYS A 167 9.77 4.23 -55.34
C CYS A 167 9.23 5.07 -56.52
N SER A 168 9.73 6.29 -56.72
CA SER A 168 9.39 7.16 -57.87
C SER A 168 10.55 7.32 -58.84
#